data_AF-A0A3R7VRW3-F1
#
_entry.id   AF-A0A3R7VRW3-F1
#
_cell.length_a   1.000
_cell.length_b   1.000
_cell.length_c   1.000
_cell.angle_alpha   90.00
_cell.angle_beta   90.00
_cell.angle_gamma   90.00
#
_symmetry.space_group_name_H-M   'P 1'
#
loop_
_entity.id
_entity.type
_entity.pdbx_description
1 polymer ?
#
loop_
_entity_poly.entity_id
_entity_poly.type
_entity_poly.pdbx_seq_one_letter_code
_entity_poly.pdbx_strand_id
1 'polypeptide(L)'
;LKDAEAWIAFDAEIAGESSEAYSVLLTPLREEIVTRTIHPVNRGFNAIIEAAVHGTRYLMTQDPKLKWLIHHHLALARKCGGERERQAAGLVERLLPIVDGDERFIA
;
A
#
# COMPACT_ATOMS: atom_id res chain seq x y z
N LEU A 1 10.32 -14.15 1.46
CA LEU A 1 9.82 -13.61 0.17
C LEU A 1 10.91 -13.87 -0.86
N LYS A 2 10.63 -14.64 -1.92
CA LYS A 2 11.68 -15.04 -2.90
C LYS A 2 12.15 -13.86 -3.76
N ASP A 3 11.27 -12.88 -3.97
CA ASP A 3 11.52 -11.72 -4.83
C ASP A 3 11.85 -10.44 -4.03
N ALA A 4 12.17 -10.56 -2.74
CA ALA A 4 12.59 -9.41 -1.95
C ALA A 4 14.02 -8.99 -2.34
N GLU A 5 14.26 -7.69 -2.48
CA GLU A 5 15.57 -7.18 -2.86
C GLU A 5 16.60 -7.26 -1.73
N ALA A 6 16.13 -7.21 -0.49
CA ALA A 6 16.91 -7.44 0.71
C ALA A 6 15.99 -7.94 1.83
N TRP A 7 16.56 -8.59 2.84
CA TRP A 7 15.82 -9.06 4.01
C TRP A 7 16.67 -8.99 5.28
N ILE A 8 15.98 -8.89 6.42
CA ILE A 8 16.58 -9.00 7.75
C ILE A 8 15.69 -9.94 8.58
N ALA A 9 16.30 -10.94 9.20
CA ALA A 9 15.70 -11.77 10.23
C ALA A 9 15.98 -11.14 11.58
N PHE A 10 14.94 -10.98 12.40
CA PHE A 10 15.03 -10.35 13.71
C PHE A 10 14.63 -11.34 14.81
N ASP A 11 15.31 -11.25 15.95
CA ASP A 11 14.73 -11.64 17.24
C ASP A 11 13.79 -10.52 17.70
N ALA A 12 12.69 -10.88 18.35
CA ALA A 12 11.61 -9.94 18.65
C ALA A 12 11.18 -10.03 20.11
N GLU A 13 11.23 -8.90 20.81
CA GLU A 13 10.83 -8.78 22.22
C GLU A 13 9.72 -7.72 22.37
N ILE A 14 8.65 -8.04 23.09
CA ILE A 14 7.59 -7.06 23.36
C ILE A 14 8.11 -6.04 24.38
N ALA A 15 8.29 -4.80 23.92
CA ALA A 15 8.73 -3.69 24.75
C ALA A 15 7.56 -2.96 25.44
N GLY A 16 6.34 -3.11 24.90
CA GLY A 16 5.13 -2.54 25.50
C GLY A 16 3.85 -2.97 24.78
N GLU A 17 2.74 -2.84 25.47
CA GLU A 17 1.41 -3.18 24.98
C GLU A 17 0.43 -2.05 25.35
N SER A 18 -0.44 -1.71 24.42
CA SER A 18 -1.61 -0.86 24.63
C SER A 18 -2.88 -1.60 24.21
N SER A 19 -4.05 -1.01 24.42
CA SER A 19 -5.32 -1.60 23.98
C SER A 19 -5.45 -1.76 22.45
N GLU A 20 -4.61 -1.08 21.66
CA GLU A 20 -4.73 -1.03 20.19
C GLU A 20 -3.49 -1.56 19.45
N ALA A 21 -2.34 -1.66 20.11
CA ALA A 21 -1.08 -2.02 19.47
C ALA A 21 0.00 -2.54 20.44
N TYR A 22 0.91 -3.35 19.90
CA TYR A 22 2.16 -3.76 20.54
C TYR A 22 3.34 -2.91 20.03
N SER A 23 4.21 -2.53 20.95
CA SER A 23 5.54 -2.00 20.65
C SER A 23 6.56 -3.12 20.81
N VAL A 24 7.31 -3.41 19.75
CA VAL A 24 8.23 -4.55 19.69
C VAL A 24 9.64 -4.06 19.38
N LEU A 25 10.62 -4.47 20.21
CA LEU A 25 12.04 -4.29 19.95
C LEU A 25 12.52 -5.40 19.02
N LEU A 26 13.24 -5.02 17.96
CA LEU A 26 13.77 -5.95 16.97
C LEU A 26 15.30 -5.95 16.98
N THR A 27 15.91 -7.10 17.24
CA THR A 27 17.36 -7.29 17.21
C THR A 27 17.75 -8.08 15.95
N PRO A 28 18.57 -7.54 15.03
CA PRO A 28 18.97 -8.25 13.83
C PRO A 28 19.75 -9.54 14.15
N LEU A 29 19.35 -10.67 13.58
CA LEU A 29 20.04 -11.96 13.68
C LEU A 29 20.83 -12.27 12.42
N ARG A 30 20.26 -11.95 11.25
CA ARG A 30 20.87 -12.14 9.94
C ARG A 30 20.25 -11.19 8.94
N GLU A 31 21.04 -10.74 7.98
CA GLU A 31 20.60 -9.87 6.89
C GLU A 31 21.26 -10.27 5.57
N GLU A 32 20.62 -9.93 4.46
CA GLU A 32 21.17 -10.13 3.13
C GLU A 32 20.57 -9.13 2.14
N ILE A 33 21.43 -8.63 1.24
CA ILE A 33 21.01 -7.91 0.03
C ILE A 33 21.00 -8.93 -1.11
N VAL A 34 19.82 -9.27 -1.62
CA VAL A 34 19.61 -10.28 -2.66
C VAL A 34 19.85 -9.69 -4.05
N THR A 35 19.35 -8.48 -4.29
CA THR A 35 19.50 -7.78 -5.58
C THR A 35 19.76 -6.30 -5.37
N ARG A 36 20.63 -5.72 -6.20
CA ARG A 36 20.94 -4.28 -6.19
C ARG A 36 20.28 -3.60 -7.38
N THR A 37 19.08 -3.09 -7.16
CA THR A 37 18.28 -2.41 -8.19
C THR A 37 18.12 -0.94 -7.83
N ILE A 38 18.15 -0.06 -8.84
CA ILE A 38 17.83 1.35 -8.67
C ILE A 38 16.36 1.56 -9.07
N HIS A 39 15.55 2.06 -8.14
CA HIS A 39 14.17 2.47 -8.41
C HIS A 39 14.09 3.99 -8.52
N PRO A 40 13.84 4.55 -9.71
CA PRO A 40 13.54 5.97 -9.84
C PRO A 40 12.30 6.34 -9.04
N VAL A 41 12.22 7.58 -8.58
CA VAL A 41 11.04 8.10 -7.88
C VAL A 41 9.81 7.94 -8.78
N ASN A 42 8.84 7.13 -8.35
CA ASN A 42 7.63 6.84 -9.10
C ASN A 42 6.38 7.24 -8.31
N ARG A 43 5.73 8.32 -8.76
CA ARG A 43 4.49 8.83 -8.15
C ARG A 43 3.34 7.83 -8.21
N GLY A 44 3.33 6.94 -9.20
CA GLY A 44 2.30 5.91 -9.31
C GLY A 44 2.45 4.84 -8.25
N PHE A 45 3.67 4.36 -8.00
CA PHE A 45 3.95 3.38 -6.94
C PHE A 45 3.61 3.97 -5.56
N ASN A 46 4.06 5.20 -5.28
CA ASN A 46 3.73 5.87 -4.02
C ASN A 46 2.22 6.04 -3.85
N ALA A 47 1.49 6.37 -4.94
CA ALA A 47 0.05 6.51 -4.87
C ALA A 47 -0.69 5.19 -4.57
N ILE A 48 -0.17 4.04 -5.03
CA ILE A 48 -0.73 2.74 -4.65
C ILE A 48 -0.62 2.49 -3.14
N ILE A 49 0.50 2.86 -2.52
CA ILE A 49 0.68 2.74 -1.07
C ILE A 49 -0.37 3.60 -0.33
N GLU A 50 -0.52 4.87 -0.73
CA GLU A 50 -1.51 5.77 -0.12
C GLU A 50 -2.95 5.28 -0.31
N ALA A 51 -3.29 4.80 -1.53
CA ALA A 51 -4.60 4.23 -1.80
C ALA A 51 -4.90 3.00 -0.92
N ALA A 52 -3.92 2.12 -0.72
CA ALA A 52 -4.08 0.95 0.14
C ALA A 52 -4.29 1.34 1.62
N VAL A 53 -3.52 2.31 2.11
CA VAL A 53 -3.63 2.83 3.49
C VAL A 53 -4.98 3.53 3.72
N HIS A 54 -5.43 4.35 2.78
CA HIS A 54 -6.77 4.95 2.85
C HIS A 54 -7.86 3.88 2.74
N GLY A 55 -7.66 2.87 1.90
CA GLY A 55 -8.57 1.75 1.70
C GLY A 55 -8.87 0.98 2.98
N THR A 56 -7.83 0.58 3.72
CA THR A 56 -8.03 -0.16 4.99
C THR A 56 -8.78 0.68 6.02
N ARG A 57 -8.50 1.98 6.12
CA ARG A 57 -9.23 2.90 7.01
C ARG A 57 -10.67 3.12 6.55
N TYR A 58 -10.90 3.22 5.24
CA TYR A 58 -12.25 3.38 4.68
C TYR A 58 -13.14 2.19 5.02
N LEU A 59 -12.61 0.97 5.00
CA LEU A 59 -13.37 -0.23 5.42
C LEU A 59 -13.85 -0.14 6.87
N MET A 60 -13.11 0.55 7.75
CA MET A 60 -13.47 0.71 9.16
C MET A 60 -14.44 1.87 9.41
N THR A 61 -14.28 2.99 8.69
CA THR A 61 -14.98 4.24 9.01
C THR A 61 -16.04 4.67 7.99
N GLN A 62 -15.95 4.15 6.76
CA GLN A 62 -16.73 4.57 5.60
C GLN A 62 -16.68 6.09 5.31
N ASP A 63 -15.63 6.78 5.75
CA ASP A 63 -15.47 8.23 5.55
C ASP A 63 -15.41 8.58 4.04
N PRO A 64 -16.34 9.40 3.53
CA PRO A 64 -16.35 9.84 2.13
C PRO A 64 -15.06 10.55 1.69
N LYS A 65 -14.35 11.21 2.61
CA LYS A 65 -13.06 11.85 2.32
C LYS A 65 -11.99 10.81 1.98
N LEU A 66 -11.98 9.67 2.68
CA LEU A 66 -11.07 8.57 2.37
C LEU A 66 -11.40 7.97 1.00
N LYS A 67 -12.69 7.81 0.67
CA LYS A 67 -13.11 7.38 -0.67
C LYS A 67 -12.57 8.30 -1.77
N TRP A 68 -12.73 9.62 -1.61
CA TRP A 68 -12.16 10.59 -2.54
C TRP A 68 -10.64 10.48 -2.66
N LEU A 69 -9.92 10.34 -1.53
CA LEU A 69 -8.47 10.16 -1.52
C LEU A 69 -8.03 8.87 -2.22
N ILE A 70 -8.79 7.79 -2.09
CA ILE A 70 -8.51 6.54 -2.80
C ILE A 70 -8.62 6.78 -4.32
N HIS A 71 -9.71 7.37 -4.80
CA HIS A 71 -9.87 7.68 -6.23
C HIS A 71 -8.78 8.61 -6.76
N HIS A 72 -8.43 9.65 -6.00
CA HIS A 72 -7.34 10.57 -6.34
C HIS A 72 -6.02 9.81 -6.58
N HIS A 73 -5.63 8.95 -5.64
CA HIS A 73 -4.38 8.21 -5.74
C HIS A 73 -4.42 7.12 -6.82
N LEU A 74 -5.55 6.45 -7.04
CA LEU A 74 -5.71 5.50 -8.14
C LEU A 74 -5.58 6.19 -9.51
N ALA A 75 -6.10 7.40 -9.65
CA ALA A 75 -5.89 8.20 -10.87
C ALA A 75 -4.41 8.56 -11.09
N LEU A 76 -3.68 8.91 -10.02
CA LEU A 76 -2.23 9.13 -10.09
C LEU A 76 -1.46 7.85 -10.44
N ALA A 77 -1.83 6.71 -9.86
CA ALA A 77 -1.25 5.41 -10.18
C ALA A 77 -1.39 5.05 -11.66
N ARG A 78 -2.57 5.31 -12.25
CA ARG A 78 -2.81 5.10 -13.68
C ARG A 78 -2.01 6.04 -14.59
N LYS A 79 -1.87 7.30 -14.18
CA LYS A 79 -1.19 8.35 -14.95
C LYS A 79 0.34 8.23 -14.90
N CYS A 80 0.89 7.92 -13.74
CA CYS A 80 2.33 7.96 -13.49
C CYS A 80 2.97 6.57 -13.30
N GLY A 81 2.16 5.53 -13.10
CA GLY A 81 2.62 4.16 -12.91
C GLY A 81 2.78 3.39 -14.22
N GLY A 82 3.52 2.28 -14.13
CA GLY A 82 3.62 1.31 -15.21
C GLY A 82 2.49 0.27 -15.15
N GLU A 83 2.69 -0.84 -15.87
CA GLU A 83 1.71 -1.93 -15.89
C GLU A 83 1.45 -2.50 -14.49
N ARG A 84 2.51 -2.67 -13.69
CA ARG A 84 2.40 -3.19 -12.32
C ARG A 84 1.50 -2.32 -11.44
N GLU A 85 1.67 -1.00 -11.49
CA GLU A 85 0.84 -0.07 -10.70
C GLU A 85 -0.61 -0.01 -11.20
N ARG A 86 -0.85 -0.14 -12.52
CA ARG A 86 -2.22 -0.24 -13.07
C ARG A 86 -2.93 -1.51 -12.61
N GLN A 87 -2.23 -2.64 -12.60
CA GLN A 87 -2.76 -3.89 -12.06
C GLN A 87 -3.06 -3.79 -10.57
N ALA A 88 -2.16 -3.17 -9.80
CA ALA A 88 -2.37 -2.91 -8.38
C ALA A 88 -3.58 -1.99 -8.15
N ALA A 89 -3.77 -0.94 -8.96
CA ALA A 89 -4.95 -0.08 -8.88
C ALA A 89 -6.24 -0.88 -9.09
N GLY A 90 -6.28 -1.76 -10.10
CA GLY A 90 -7.41 -2.65 -10.33
C GLY A 90 -7.65 -3.63 -9.18
N LEU A 91 -6.60 -4.10 -8.49
CA LEU A 91 -6.74 -4.93 -7.29
C LEU A 91 -7.37 -4.14 -6.14
N VAL A 92 -6.90 -2.91 -5.89
CA VAL A 92 -7.46 -2.04 -4.83
C VAL A 92 -8.96 -1.80 -5.07
N GLU A 93 -9.36 -1.48 -6.30
CA GLU A 93 -10.78 -1.26 -6.63
C GLU A 93 -11.64 -2.52 -6.47
N ARG A 94 -11.11 -3.70 -6.78
CA ARG A 94 -11.83 -4.97 -6.57
C ARG A 94 -12.00 -5.32 -5.10
N LEU A 95 -11.05 -4.95 -4.26
CA LEU A 95 -11.04 -5.29 -2.84
C LEU A 95 -11.84 -4.30 -1.98
N LEU A 96 -12.11 -3.11 -2.50
CA LEU A 96 -12.78 -2.05 -1.77
C LEU A 96 -14.20 -1.81 -2.34
N PRO A 97 -15.22 -1.62 -1.50
CA PRO A 97 -16.58 -1.28 -1.94
C PRO A 97 -16.68 0.21 -2.31
N ILE A 98 -15.82 0.67 -3.20
CA ILE A 98 -15.69 2.08 -3.60
C ILE A 98 -16.14 2.34 -5.04
N VAL A 99 -16.62 1.31 -5.73
CA VAL A 99 -17.18 1.47 -7.08
C VAL A 99 -18.45 2.32 -6.96
N ASP A 100 -18.40 3.52 -7.56
CA ASP A 100 -19.59 4.32 -7.77
C ASP A 100 -20.45 3.62 -8.83
N GLY A 101 -21.72 3.39 -8.52
CA GLY A 101 -22.70 2.85 -9.47
C GLY A 101 -23.08 3.86 -10.56
N ASP A 102 -22.11 4.51 -11.21
CA ASP A 102 -22.39 5.43 -12.31
C ASP A 102 -21.32 5.32 -13.42
N GLU A 103 -21.70 4.63 -14.48
CA GLU A 103 -21.00 4.48 -15.76
C GLU A 103 -20.94 5.81 -16.55
N ARG A 104 -20.60 6.94 -15.93
CA ARG A 104 -20.70 8.28 -16.58
C ARG A 104 -19.40 9.04 -16.79
N PHE A 105 -18.24 8.45 -16.54
CA PHE A 105 -16.95 9.13 -16.75
C PHE A 105 -15.95 8.36 -17.62
N ILE A 106 -16.45 7.58 -18.60
CA ILE A 106 -15.68 7.23 -19.78
C ILE A 106 -16.29 7.97 -20.98
N ALA A 107 -15.78 9.19 -21.21
CA ALA A 107 -15.88 9.92 -22.47
C ALA A 107 -14.57 10.69 -22.68
#